data_AF-M1ZB24-F1
#
_entry.id   AF-M1ZB24-F1
#
_cell.length_a   1.000
_cell.length_b   1.000
_cell.length_c   1.000
_cell.angle_alpha   90.00
_cell.angle_beta   90.00
_cell.angle_gamma   90.00
#
_symmetry.space_group_name_H-M   'P 1'
#
loop_
_entity.id
_entity.type
_entity.pdbx_description
1 polymer ?
#
loop_
_entity_poly.entity_id
_entity_poly.type
_entity_poly.pdbx_seq_one_letter_code
_entity_poly.pdbx_strand_id
1 'polypeptide(L)'
;MISLAADKLEEARQHALDEYPYECCGIIIGKPDSDKDDILFRCTNIQNKLHEKDPETFVRDARTAFYIDPKELMGILREAEQKKLAIKLFYHSHPEHDAYFSEEDKAMALFDGQPTYPEARYLVISVYNREIRDQAFFEWDSDSQSFEKRV
;
A
#
# COMPACT_ATOMS: atom_id res chain seq x y z
N MET A 1 -5.83 -17.11 -5.48
CA MET A 1 -4.45 -16.62 -5.31
C MET A 1 -4.28 -15.47 -6.29
N ILE A 2 -4.11 -14.24 -5.81
CA ILE A 2 -3.95 -13.09 -6.70
C ILE A 2 -2.61 -13.21 -7.42
N SER A 3 -2.64 -13.32 -8.74
CA SER A 3 -1.45 -13.29 -9.59
C SER A 3 -0.92 -11.86 -9.66
N LEU A 4 0.39 -11.64 -9.56
CA LEU A 4 1.01 -10.31 -9.65
C LEU A 4 2.21 -10.37 -10.60
N ALA A 5 2.28 -9.41 -11.53
CA ALA A 5 3.38 -9.36 -12.48
C ALA A 5 4.72 -9.07 -11.77
N ALA A 6 5.76 -9.84 -12.11
CA ALA A 6 7.07 -9.73 -11.45
C ALA A 6 7.74 -8.36 -11.65
N ASP A 7 7.54 -7.74 -12.81
CA ASP A 7 8.03 -6.39 -13.10
C ASP A 7 7.35 -5.34 -12.23
N LYS A 8 6.06 -5.50 -11.93
CA LYS A 8 5.30 -4.59 -11.05
C LYS A 8 5.76 -4.70 -9.60
N LEU A 9 6.11 -5.89 -9.15
CA LEU A 9 6.70 -6.09 -7.83
C LEU A 9 8.08 -5.42 -7.73
N GLU A 10 8.91 -5.53 -8.78
CA GLU A 10 10.21 -4.86 -8.81
C GLU A 10 10.06 -3.33 -8.87
N GLU A 11 9.07 -2.83 -9.62
CA GLU A 11 8.75 -1.41 -9.70
C GLU A 11 8.33 -0.83 -8.34
N ALA A 12 7.58 -1.60 -7.53
CA ALA A 12 7.23 -1.24 -6.16
C ALA A 12 8.45 -1.22 -5.23
N ARG A 13 9.36 -2.20 -5.34
CA ARG A 13 10.63 -2.19 -4.58
C ARG A 13 11.49 -0.99 -4.93
N GLN A 14 11.64 -0.68 -6.21
CA GLN A 14 12.40 0.48 -6.64
C GLN A 14 11.77 1.77 -6.10
N HIS A 15 10.44 1.88 -6.09
CA HIS A 15 9.75 3.02 -5.48
C HIS A 15 10.08 3.17 -3.98
N ALA A 16 10.09 2.06 -3.23
CA ALA A 16 10.47 2.06 -1.82
C ALA A 16 11.92 2.55 -1.59
N LEU A 17 12.85 2.20 -2.48
CA LEU A 17 14.24 2.66 -2.41
C LEU A 17 14.40 4.15 -2.79
N ASP A 18 13.59 4.62 -3.75
CA ASP A 18 13.61 6.01 -4.22
C ASP A 18 13.11 6.97 -3.13
N GLU A 19 12.04 6.60 -2.42
CA GLU A 19 11.41 7.44 -1.37
C GLU A 19 12.13 7.37 -0.01
N TYR A 20 13.04 6.40 0.20
CA TYR A 20 13.80 6.30 1.44
C TYR A 20 14.53 7.63 1.76
N PRO A 21 14.34 8.22 2.97
CA PRO A 21 13.93 7.55 4.22
C PRO A 21 12.46 7.74 4.63
N TYR A 22 11.57 8.03 3.67
CA TYR A 22 10.12 8.11 3.90
C TYR A 22 9.41 6.84 3.42
N GLU A 23 8.22 6.59 3.93
CA GLU A 23 7.34 5.55 3.42
C GLU A 23 6.87 5.93 2.01
N CYS A 24 7.15 5.06 1.03
CA CYS A 24 6.47 5.09 -0.25
C CYS A 24 5.05 4.55 -0.11
N CYS A 25 4.16 4.86 -1.05
CA CYS A 25 2.86 4.22 -1.15
C CYS A 25 2.42 4.07 -2.61
N GLY A 26 1.58 3.10 -2.90
CA GLY A 26 1.07 2.93 -4.25
C GLY A 26 0.01 1.85 -4.37
N ILE A 27 -0.53 1.73 -5.59
CA ILE A 27 -1.67 0.88 -5.89
C ILE A 27 -1.36 0.10 -7.17
N ILE A 28 -1.77 -1.16 -7.21
CA ILE A 28 -1.81 -1.96 -8.43
C ILE A 28 -3.25 -2.32 -8.74
N ILE A 29 -3.70 -1.97 -9.94
CA ILE A 29 -4.99 -2.41 -10.48
C ILE A 29 -4.76 -3.50 -11.52
N GLY A 30 -5.73 -4.40 -11.66
CA GLY A 30 -5.67 -5.47 -12.66
C GLY A 30 -6.86 -6.41 -12.56
N LYS A 31 -6.72 -7.60 -13.13
CA LYS A 31 -7.70 -8.70 -12.96
C LYS A 31 -7.26 -9.63 -11.82
N PRO A 32 -8.18 -10.13 -10.97
CA PRO A 32 -7.83 -11.00 -9.84
C PRO A 32 -6.99 -12.23 -10.24
N ASP A 33 -7.35 -12.87 -11.35
CA ASP A 33 -6.76 -14.14 -11.80
C ASP A 33 -5.74 -13.98 -12.95
N SER A 34 -5.23 -12.77 -13.18
CA SER A 34 -4.25 -12.50 -14.26
C SER A 34 -3.33 -11.34 -13.91
N ASP A 35 -2.05 -11.49 -14.23
CA ASP A 35 -1.00 -10.48 -14.09
C ASP A 35 -0.77 -9.64 -15.36
N LYS A 36 -1.23 -10.11 -16.52
CA LYS A 36 -0.99 -9.47 -17.83
C LYS A 36 -1.43 -8.01 -17.97
N ASP A 37 -2.48 -7.63 -17.24
CA ASP A 37 -3.09 -6.30 -17.32
C ASP A 37 -2.79 -5.47 -16.05
N ASP A 38 -1.78 -5.86 -15.27
CA ASP A 38 -1.42 -5.16 -14.04
C ASP A 38 -0.80 -3.79 -14.34
N ILE A 39 -1.37 -2.76 -13.73
CA ILE A 39 -0.90 -1.38 -13.83
C ILE A 39 -0.56 -0.91 -12.42
N LEU A 40 0.70 -0.53 -12.22
CA LEU A 40 1.17 0.04 -10.97
C LEU A 40 1.12 1.56 -11.04
N PHE A 41 0.67 2.15 -9.95
CA PHE A 41 0.73 3.58 -9.70
C PHE A 41 1.64 3.82 -8.49
N ARG A 42 2.70 4.59 -8.70
CA ARG A 42 3.48 5.21 -7.60
C ARG A 42 2.68 6.40 -7.11
N CYS A 43 2.20 6.34 -5.88
CA CYS A 43 1.39 7.41 -5.30
C CYS A 43 2.26 8.36 -4.46
N THR A 44 1.84 9.61 -4.40
CA THR A 44 2.46 10.63 -3.56
C THR A 44 2.04 10.43 -2.11
N ASN A 45 3.02 10.24 -1.21
CA ASN A 45 2.80 10.28 0.23
C ASN A 45 2.65 11.74 0.70
N ILE A 46 1.44 12.14 1.11
CA ILE A 46 1.14 13.49 1.62
C ILE A 46 1.21 13.61 3.14
N GLN A 47 1.69 12.58 3.86
CA GLN A 47 1.70 12.53 5.33
C GLN A 47 2.39 13.74 5.96
N ASN A 48 3.54 14.19 5.46
CA ASN A 48 4.24 15.37 6.00
C ASN A 48 3.38 16.64 5.89
N LYS A 49 2.64 16.81 4.79
CA LYS A 49 1.76 17.98 4.60
C LYS A 49 0.58 17.95 5.57
N LEU A 50 0.07 16.76 5.88
CA LEU A 50 -1.01 16.57 6.84
C LEU A 50 -0.52 16.80 8.27
N HIS A 51 0.64 16.23 8.63
CA HIS A 51 1.30 16.45 9.92
C HIS A 51 1.60 17.93 10.17
N GLU A 52 2.12 18.65 9.18
CA GLU A 52 2.40 20.09 9.31
C GLU A 52 1.12 20.91 9.52
N LYS A 53 0.02 20.53 8.85
CA LYS A 53 -1.25 21.26 8.90
C LYS A 53 -2.06 20.98 10.15
N ASP A 54 -2.06 19.73 10.61
CA ASP A 54 -2.83 19.25 11.75
C ASP A 54 -2.04 18.13 12.50
N PRO A 55 -1.03 18.52 13.29
CA PRO A 55 -0.15 17.58 13.98
C PRO A 55 -0.84 16.83 15.13
N GLU A 56 -2.01 17.30 15.60
CA GLU A 56 -2.78 16.61 16.64
C GLU A 56 -3.50 15.40 16.06
N THR A 57 -4.09 15.54 14.86
CA THR A 57 -4.74 14.42 14.15
C THR A 57 -3.71 13.52 13.49
N PHE A 58 -2.74 14.10 12.77
CA PHE A 58 -1.73 13.36 12.03
C PHE A 58 -0.42 13.36 12.81
N VAL A 59 -0.34 12.63 13.91
CA VAL A 59 0.81 12.66 14.83
C VAL A 59 2.12 12.17 14.20
N ARG A 60 2.04 11.22 13.26
CA ARG A 60 3.20 10.62 12.60
C ARG A 60 3.61 11.42 11.37
N ASP A 61 4.92 11.52 11.12
CA ASP A 61 5.46 12.07 9.87
C ASP A 61 5.59 10.97 8.80
N ALA A 62 6.04 11.36 7.60
CA ALA A 62 6.16 10.44 6.47
C ALA A 62 7.23 9.35 6.65
N ARG A 63 8.04 9.35 7.73
CA ARG A 63 9.02 8.28 7.98
C ARG A 63 8.38 7.02 8.52
N THR A 64 7.18 7.16 9.10
CA THR A 64 6.50 6.06 9.78
C THR A 64 5.02 5.99 9.44
N ALA A 65 4.52 6.85 8.55
CA ALA A 65 3.16 6.75 8.06
C ALA A 65 3.08 7.24 6.61
N PHE A 66 2.05 6.79 5.92
CA PHE A 66 1.71 7.30 4.61
C PHE A 66 0.24 7.71 4.54
N TYR A 67 -0.02 8.68 3.67
CA TYR A 67 -1.36 9.01 3.24
C TYR A 67 -1.32 9.22 1.73
N ILE A 68 -2.03 8.39 0.97
CA ILE A 68 -2.11 8.51 -0.49
C ILE A 68 -2.86 9.80 -0.83
N ASP A 69 -2.36 10.62 -1.75
CA ASP A 69 -3.10 11.80 -2.21
C ASP A 69 -4.51 11.40 -2.69
N PRO A 70 -5.59 11.93 -2.08
CA PRO A 70 -6.95 11.58 -2.45
C PRO A 70 -7.27 11.79 -3.93
N LYS A 71 -6.60 12.76 -4.59
CA LYS A 71 -6.81 13.03 -6.02
C LYS A 71 -6.25 11.90 -6.87
N GLU A 72 -5.10 11.34 -6.49
CA GLU A 72 -4.49 10.20 -7.18
C GLU A 72 -5.34 8.95 -6.99
N LEU A 73 -5.77 8.66 -5.74
CA LEU A 73 -6.67 7.53 -5.46
C LEU A 73 -7.96 7.61 -6.29
N MET A 74 -8.59 8.79 -6.35
CA MET A 74 -9.80 8.99 -7.17
C MET A 74 -9.52 8.84 -8.68
N GLY A 75 -8.35 9.25 -9.14
CA GLY A 75 -7.91 9.01 -10.53
C GLY A 75 -7.76 7.53 -10.84
N ILE A 76 -7.11 6.79 -9.95
CA ILE A 76 -6.88 5.35 -10.09
C ILE A 76 -8.20 4.57 -10.07
N LEU A 77 -9.13 4.92 -9.18
CA LEU A 77 -10.46 4.31 -9.13
C LEU A 77 -11.24 4.52 -10.43
N ARG A 78 -11.17 5.71 -11.02
CA ARG A 78 -11.79 5.99 -12.33
C ARG A 78 -11.14 5.20 -13.45
N GLU A 79 -9.81 5.07 -13.44
CA GLU A 79 -9.10 4.29 -14.44
C GLU A 79 -9.43 2.79 -14.32
N ALA A 80 -9.51 2.26 -13.10
CA ALA A 80 -9.94 0.90 -12.82
C ALA A 80 -11.34 0.64 -13.37
N GLU A 81 -12.30 1.53 -13.09
CA GLU A 81 -13.67 1.45 -13.61
C GLU A 81 -13.70 1.44 -15.16
N GLN A 82 -13.02 2.40 -15.79
CA GLN A 82 -13.00 2.54 -17.26
C GLN A 82 -12.41 1.30 -17.95
N LYS A 83 -11.37 0.70 -17.35
CA LYS A 83 -10.70 -0.49 -17.89
C LYS A 83 -11.31 -1.81 -17.40
N LYS A 84 -12.34 -1.76 -16.56
CA LYS A 84 -12.95 -2.93 -15.90
C LYS A 84 -11.91 -3.76 -15.13
N LEU A 85 -11.02 -3.07 -14.43
CA LEU A 85 -10.02 -3.62 -13.52
C LEU A 85 -10.46 -3.36 -12.08
N ALA A 86 -9.91 -4.13 -11.15
CA ALA A 86 -10.11 -3.95 -9.72
C ALA A 86 -8.79 -3.52 -9.06
N ILE A 87 -8.88 -2.90 -7.87
CA ILE A 87 -7.70 -2.73 -7.02
C ILE A 87 -7.28 -4.12 -6.52
N LYS A 88 -6.08 -4.55 -6.90
CA LYS A 88 -5.51 -5.85 -6.52
C LYS A 88 -4.61 -5.74 -5.30
N LEU A 89 -3.84 -4.66 -5.22
CA LEU A 89 -2.79 -4.50 -4.23
C LEU A 89 -2.66 -3.03 -3.83
N PHE A 90 -2.62 -2.77 -2.53
CA PHE A 90 -1.95 -1.60 -1.97
C PHE A 90 -0.54 -1.99 -1.57
N TYR A 91 0.43 -1.12 -1.76
CA TYR A 91 1.76 -1.34 -1.18
C TYR A 91 2.27 -0.07 -0.52
N HIS A 92 3.12 -0.28 0.47
CA HIS A 92 3.90 0.77 1.11
C HIS A 92 5.22 0.19 1.63
N SER A 93 6.12 1.08 2.04
CA SER A 93 7.40 0.69 2.60
C SER A 93 7.52 1.08 4.06
N HIS A 94 8.31 0.32 4.80
CA HIS A 94 8.69 0.54 6.19
C HIS A 94 10.21 0.85 6.26
N PRO A 95 10.61 2.14 6.27
CA PRO A 95 12.00 2.54 6.49
C PRO A 95 12.44 2.19 7.91
N GLU A 96 13.57 1.51 8.05
CA GLU A 96 14.16 1.09 9.32
C GLU A 96 13.25 0.21 10.20
N HIS A 97 12.27 -0.47 9.58
CA HIS A 97 11.34 -1.38 10.26
C HIS A 97 11.10 -2.63 9.41
N ASP A 98 10.73 -3.74 10.06
CA ASP A 98 10.46 -5.02 9.40
C ASP A 98 9.11 -5.02 8.66
N ALA A 99 8.89 -6.01 7.78
CA ALA A 99 7.67 -6.13 6.99
C ALA A 99 6.52 -6.78 7.79
N TYR A 100 5.92 -5.98 8.67
CA TYR A 100 4.71 -6.32 9.43
C TYR A 100 3.56 -5.37 9.07
N PHE A 101 2.31 -5.77 9.33
CA PHE A 101 1.15 -4.90 9.18
C PHE A 101 0.84 -4.22 10.52
N SER A 102 1.17 -2.94 10.62
CA SER A 102 1.07 -2.14 11.85
C SER A 102 -0.37 -1.83 12.23
N GLU A 103 -0.59 -1.36 13.46
CA GLU A 103 -1.93 -0.88 13.86
C GLU A 103 -2.39 0.34 13.05
N GLU A 104 -1.47 1.16 12.58
CA GLU A 104 -1.77 2.28 11.67
C GLU A 104 -2.22 1.76 10.30
N ASP A 105 -1.52 0.75 9.75
CA ASP A 105 -1.89 0.16 8.46
C ASP A 105 -3.30 -0.42 8.52
N LYS A 106 -3.64 -1.08 9.63
CA LYS A 106 -5.00 -1.58 9.89
C LYS A 106 -5.99 -0.44 9.98
N ALA A 107 -5.71 0.61 10.76
CA ALA A 107 -6.60 1.75 10.90
C ALA A 107 -6.88 2.45 9.56
N MET A 108 -5.87 2.55 8.70
CA MET A 108 -5.98 3.15 7.37
C MET A 108 -6.70 2.25 6.34
N ALA A 109 -6.61 0.93 6.49
CA ALA A 109 -7.28 -0.03 5.61
C ALA A 109 -8.76 -0.24 5.96
N LEU A 110 -9.17 0.08 7.19
CA LEU A 110 -10.51 -0.16 7.72
C LEU A 110 -11.39 1.09 7.70
N PHE A 111 -12.68 0.89 7.43
CA PHE A 111 -13.75 1.84 7.67
C PHE A 111 -14.86 1.15 8.46
N ASP A 112 -15.22 1.69 9.63
CA ASP A 112 -16.19 1.09 10.55
C ASP A 112 -15.92 -0.40 10.87
N GLY A 113 -14.64 -0.73 11.07
CA GLY A 113 -14.20 -2.09 11.39
C GLY A 113 -14.21 -3.07 10.22
N GLN A 114 -14.49 -2.62 8.99
CA GLN A 114 -14.45 -3.45 7.79
C GLN A 114 -13.42 -2.94 6.78
N PRO A 115 -12.77 -3.83 6.01
CA PRO A 115 -11.82 -3.41 4.98
C PRO A 115 -12.53 -2.59 3.91
N THR A 116 -11.97 -1.42 3.59
CA THR A 116 -12.49 -0.56 2.52
C THR A 116 -12.42 -1.30 1.16
N TYR A 117 -11.41 -2.15 1.00
CA TYR A 117 -11.19 -2.99 -0.18
C TYR A 117 -10.96 -4.45 0.27
N PRO A 118 -12.02 -5.25 0.51
CA PRO A 118 -11.91 -6.60 1.05
C PRO A 118 -11.14 -7.57 0.16
N GLU A 119 -11.15 -7.36 -1.15
CA GLU A 119 -10.47 -8.21 -2.13
C GLU A 119 -9.03 -7.78 -2.41
N ALA A 120 -8.58 -6.64 -1.87
CA ALA A 120 -7.24 -6.14 -2.08
C ALA A 120 -6.24 -6.82 -1.14
N ARG A 121 -5.05 -7.08 -1.67
CA ARG A 121 -3.86 -7.44 -0.89
C ARG A 121 -3.14 -6.18 -0.42
N TYR A 122 -2.31 -6.34 0.60
CA TYR A 122 -1.41 -5.31 1.09
C TYR A 122 0.02 -5.85 1.08
N LEU A 123 0.93 -5.14 0.42
CA LEU A 123 2.36 -5.46 0.40
C LEU A 123 3.12 -4.45 1.26
N VAL A 124 3.79 -4.95 2.30
CA VAL A 124 4.71 -4.15 3.10
C VAL A 124 6.14 -4.49 2.70
N ILE A 125 6.91 -3.47 2.34
CA ILE A 125 8.30 -3.60 1.91
C ILE A 125 9.22 -3.05 3.00
N SER A 126 10.04 -3.89 3.61
CA SER A 126 11.02 -3.46 4.61
C SER A 126 12.27 -2.92 3.93
N VAL A 127 12.67 -1.70 4.31
CA VAL A 127 13.85 -1.02 3.76
C VAL A 127 14.78 -0.60 4.90
N TYR A 128 16.04 -1.03 4.85
CA TYR A 128 17.07 -0.59 5.79
C TYR A 128 18.27 -0.05 5.01
N ASN A 129 18.79 1.12 5.38
CA ASN A 129 19.95 1.73 4.73
C ASN A 129 19.83 1.83 3.19
N ARG A 130 18.63 2.11 2.68
CA ARG A 130 18.33 2.12 1.23
C ARG A 130 18.56 0.75 0.55
N GLU A 131 18.35 -0.34 1.26
CA GLU A 131 18.34 -1.70 0.74
C GLU A 131 17.06 -2.42 1.16
N ILE A 132 16.48 -3.23 0.26
CA ILE A 132 15.33 -4.06 0.58
C ILE A 132 15.78 -5.19 1.51
N ARG A 133 15.23 -5.23 2.72
CA ARG A 133 15.58 -6.26 3.71
C ARG A 133 14.61 -7.45 3.67
N ASP A 134 13.33 -7.18 3.52
CA ASP A 134 12.26 -8.19 3.47
C ASP A 134 10.99 -7.61 2.82
N GLN A 135 10.01 -8.45 2.55
CA GLN A 135 8.67 -8.05 2.16
C GLN A 135 7.63 -9.07 2.59
N ALA A 136 6.41 -8.62 2.89
CA ALA A 136 5.32 -9.49 3.29
C ALA A 136 3.99 -9.04 2.68
N PHE A 137 3.16 -10.02 2.33
CA PHE A 137 1.79 -9.78 1.89
C PHE A 137 0.82 -10.03 3.03
N PHE A 138 -0.22 -9.22 3.09
CA PHE A 138 -1.31 -9.29 4.05
C PHE A 138 -2.65 -9.23 3.32
N GLU A 139 -3.61 -10.00 3.82
CA GLU A 139 -4.98 -10.07 3.30
C GLU A 139 -5.97 -10.02 4.44
N TRP A 140 -7.14 -9.43 4.18
CA TRP A 140 -8.24 -9.49 5.13
C TRP A 140 -8.72 -10.93 5.29
N ASP A 141 -8.89 -11.35 6.53
CA ASP A 141 -9.47 -12.63 6.92
C ASP A 141 -10.81 -12.38 7.59
N SER A 142 -11.90 -12.87 6.98
CA SER A 142 -13.25 -12.63 7.49
C SER A 142 -13.54 -13.38 8.79
N ASP A 143 -12.85 -14.49 9.05
CA ASP A 143 -13.11 -15.34 10.21
C ASP A 143 -12.44 -14.75 11.45
N SER A 144 -11.20 -14.27 11.32
CA SER A 144 -10.48 -13.60 12.41
C SER A 144 -10.73 -12.09 12.49
N GLN A 145 -11.39 -11.50 11.48
CA GLN A 145 -11.60 -10.05 11.35
C GLN A 145 -10.31 -9.25 11.47
N SER A 146 -9.25 -9.75 10.84
CA SER A 146 -7.90 -9.18 10.90
C SER A 146 -7.20 -9.29 9.55
N PHE A 147 -6.13 -8.51 9.39
CA PHE A 147 -5.19 -8.68 8.29
C PHE A 147 -4.14 -9.71 8.66
N GLU A 148 -4.09 -10.81 7.90
CA GLU A 148 -3.23 -11.95 8.16
C GLU A 148 -2.11 -12.04 7.13
N LYS A 149 -0.90 -12.39 7.59
CA LYS A 149 0.25 -12.60 6.72
C LYS A 149 -0.02 -13.79 5.80
N ARG A 150 0.20 -13.62 4.50
CA ARG A 150 0.11 -14.69 3.49
C ARG A 150 1.51 -15.02 2.97
N VAL A 151 1.76 -16.32 2.78
CA VAL A 151 3.00 -16.88 2.22
C VAL A 151 2.91 -16.93 0.70
#